data_AF-A0A932TYH8-F1
#
_entry.id   AF-A0A932TYH8-F1
#
_cell.length_a   1.000
_cell.length_b   1.000
_cell.length_c   1.000
_cell.angle_alpha   90.00
_cell.angle_beta   90.00
_cell.angle_gamma   90.00
#
_symmetry.space_group_name_H-M   'P 1'
#
loop_
_entity.id
_entity.type
_entity.pdbx_description
1 polymer ?
#
loop_
_entity_poly.entity_id
_entity_poly.type
_entity_poly.pdbx_seq_one_letter_code
_entity_poly.pdbx_strand_id
1 'polypeptide(L)' 'VTRLARGLPAGGDVEYADEVTLARALEGRREM' A
#
# COMPACT_ATOMS: atom_id res chain seq x y z
N VAL A 1 -19.32 -6.63 -7.23
CA VAL A 1 -18.75 -6.85 -5.88
C VAL A 1 -17.37 -6.22 -5.85
N THR A 2 -17.10 -5.26 -4.97
CA THR A 2 -15.79 -4.59 -4.84
C THR A 2 -15.25 -4.73 -3.41
N ARG A 3 -13.94 -4.64 -3.23
CA ARG A 3 -13.23 -4.82 -1.95
C ARG A 3 -12.31 -3.62 -1.70
N LEU A 4 -12.24 -3.19 -0.44
CA LEU A 4 -11.37 -2.09 -0.02
C LEU A 4 -9.90 -2.40 -0.32
N ALA A 5 -9.18 -1.37 -0.76
CA ALA A 5 -7.73 -1.46 -0.94
C ALA A 5 -7.03 -1.64 0.42
N ARG A 6 -5.91 -2.36 0.41
CA ARG A 6 -5.03 -2.54 1.57
C ARG A 6 -3.62 -2.18 1.13
N GLY A 7 -2.93 -1.36 1.91
CA GLY A 7 -1.62 -0.83 1.59
C GLY A 7 -1.25 0.29 2.56
N LEU A 8 -0.25 1.09 2.19
CA LEU A 8 0.21 2.20 3.03
C LEU A 8 -0.88 3.27 3.21
N PRO A 9 -1.10 3.78 4.44
CA PRO A 9 -2.05 4.87 4.67
C PRO A 9 -1.57 6.17 4.00
N ALA A 10 -2.52 6.98 3.54
CA ALA A 10 -2.21 8.30 2.98
C ALA A 10 -1.63 9.20 4.07
N GLY A 11 -0.39 9.65 3.90
CA GLY A 11 0.33 10.49 4.86
C GLY A 11 1.17 9.73 5.91
N GLY A 12 1.29 8.41 5.81
CA GLY A 12 2.28 7.64 6.59
C GLY A 12 3.66 7.69 5.92
N ASP A 13 4.71 7.91 6.69
CA ASP A 13 6.08 7.87 6.16
C ASP A 13 6.46 6.44 5.78
N VAL A 14 7.02 6.28 4.57
CA VAL A 14 7.47 4.99 4.03
C VAL A 14 8.54 4.37 4.93
N GLU A 15 9.32 5.20 5.62
CA GLU A 15 10.42 4.78 6.50
C GLU A 15 9.97 4.02 7.76
N TYR A 16 8.70 4.16 8.15
CA TYR A 16 8.10 3.44 9.28
C TYR A 16 7.17 2.32 8.84
N ALA A 17 6.99 2.14 7.53
CA ALA A 17 6.17 1.07 6.99
C ALA A 17 6.93 -0.25 7.05
N ASP A 18 6.24 -1.29 7.49
CA ASP A 18 6.82 -2.63 7.43
C ASP A 18 7.00 -3.08 5.98
N GLU A 19 8.03 -3.91 5.74
CA GLU A 19 8.39 -4.38 4.40
C GLU A 19 7.24 -5.14 3.71
N VAL A 20 6.38 -5.81 4.48
CA VAL A 20 5.23 -6.56 3.96
C VAL A 20 4.16 -5.59 3.44
N THR A 21 3.89 -4.51 4.16
CA THR A 21 2.97 -3.43 3.72
C THR A 21 3.48 -2.75 2.45
N LEU A 22 4.79 -2.47 2.36
CA LEU A 22 5.39 -1.88 1.17
C LEU A 22 5.29 -2.81 -0.04
N ALA A 23 5.62 -4.09 0.13
CA ALA A 23 5.51 -5.08 -0.94
C ALA A 23 4.07 -5.19 -1.47
N ARG A 24 3.08 -5.20 -0.57
CA ARG A 24 1.65 -5.24 -0.96
C ARG A 24 1.18 -3.97 -1.64
N ALA A 25 1.65 -2.81 -1.20
CA ALA A 25 1.33 -1.52 -1.81
C ALA A 25 1.91 -1.42 -3.23
N LEU A 26 3.11 -1.94 -3.45
CA LEU A 26 3.75 -1.99 -4.77
C LEU A 26 3.07 -2.99 -5.71
N GLU A 27 2.72 -4.18 -5.21
CA GLU A 27 1.98 -5.20 -5.97
C GLU A 27 0.59 -4.70 -6.40
N GLY A 28 -0.07 -3.90 -5.55
CA GLY A 28 -1.37 -3.30 -5.82
C GLY A 28 -1.31 -1.97 -6.60
N ARG A 29 -0.12 -1.47 -6.94
CA ARG A 29 0.04 -0.19 -7.63
C ARG A 29 -0.48 -0.31 -9.05
N ARG A 30 -1.63 0.31 -9.32
CA ARG A 30 -2.08 0.54 -10.69
C ARG A 30 -1.31 1.72 -11.26
N GLU A 31 -0.74 1.53 -12.44
CA GLU A 31 -0.31 2.65 -13.28
C GLU A 31 -1.55 3.51 -13.55
N MET A 32 -1.47 4.81 -13.26
CA MET A 32 -2.59 5.73 -13.41
C MET A 32 -2.87 6.01 -14.88
#